data_AF-W1WJA7-F1
#
_entry.id   AF-W1WJA7-F1
#
_cell.length_a   1.000
_cell.length_b   1.000
_cell.length_c   1.000
_cell.angle_alpha   90.00
_cell.angle_beta   90.00
_cell.angle_gamma   90.00
#
_symmetry.space_group_name_H-M   'P 1'
#
loop_
_entity.id
_entity.type
_entity.pdbx_description
1 polymer ?
#
loop_
_entity_poly.entity_id
_entity_poly.type
_entity_poly.pdbx_seq_one_letter_code
_entity_poly.pdbx_strand_id
1 'polypeptide(L)'
;TSPTVKAVEVMRVPTDAKLRNNEQSQIISVANKAAVDAVNTSLKLQAPVQVDPMKGDVLDGFSVYQLQGTDKQGHHVGQLVVVDYSKNAIDQVINMNKTILEKVPDAKKTAIKSSISKYVDSYSKEKAQQQLQGLKSNTIEGAKLAKNLKTINDKLPSQIMGAFDKMLATEKNLSPKSKEEFRSYVDFMAKQVSLDATHVAYKPV
;
A
#
# COMPACT_ATOMS: atom_id res chain seq x y z
N THR A 1 3.24 -15.16 -18.04
CA THR A 1 3.28 -14.81 -16.61
C THR A 1 2.40 -15.79 -15.86
N SER A 2 2.95 -16.55 -14.90
CA SER A 2 2.19 -17.58 -14.18
C SER A 2 1.21 -16.93 -13.18
N PRO A 3 -0.08 -17.29 -13.17
CA PRO A 3 -1.13 -16.63 -12.37
C PRO A 3 -1.09 -16.91 -10.85
N THR A 4 -0.08 -17.61 -10.33
CA THR A 4 -0.08 -18.12 -8.95
C THR A 4 1.28 -17.99 -8.25
N VAL A 5 1.87 -16.79 -8.26
CA VAL A 5 2.95 -16.49 -7.30
C VAL A 5 2.32 -16.20 -5.94
N LYS A 6 2.60 -17.05 -4.95
CA LYS A 6 2.23 -16.85 -3.54
C LYS A 6 3.39 -16.21 -2.80
N ALA A 7 3.10 -15.22 -1.95
CA ALA A 7 4.05 -14.63 -1.03
C ALA A 7 3.70 -15.06 0.40
N VAL A 8 4.65 -15.64 1.12
CA VAL A 8 4.51 -16.04 2.52
C VAL A 8 5.47 -15.19 3.35
N GLU A 9 4.97 -14.48 4.35
CA GLU A 9 5.80 -13.72 5.28
C GLU A 9 6.62 -14.69 6.14
N VAL A 10 7.95 -14.60 6.04
CA VAL A 10 8.90 -15.43 6.80
C VAL A 10 9.33 -14.71 8.06
N MET A 11 9.54 -13.40 7.96
CA MET A 11 9.95 -12.56 9.09
C MET A 11 9.47 -11.13 8.87
N ARG A 12 9.07 -10.49 9.96
CA ARG A 12 8.73 -9.07 9.98
C ARG A 12 9.32 -8.43 11.22
N VAL A 13 10.02 -7.31 11.02
CA VAL A 13 10.43 -6.38 12.07
C VAL A 13 9.62 -5.09 11.89
N PRO A 14 8.65 -4.80 12.77
CA PRO A 14 7.81 -3.61 12.67
C PRO A 14 8.61 -2.30 12.70
N THR A 15 8.08 -1.28 12.02
CA THR A 15 8.60 0.09 12.07
C THR A 15 8.42 0.74 13.45
N ASP A 16 7.34 0.43 14.15
CA ASP A 16 7.14 0.87 15.53
C ASP A 16 7.96 0.00 16.50
N ALA A 17 8.95 0.61 17.14
CA ALA A 17 9.82 -0.04 18.12
C ALA A 17 9.05 -0.66 19.30
N LYS A 18 7.87 -0.12 19.65
CA LYS A 18 7.03 -0.66 20.73
C LYS A 18 6.40 -2.01 20.40
N LEU A 19 6.33 -2.35 19.12
CA LEU A 19 5.76 -3.62 18.64
C LEU A 19 6.83 -4.71 18.45
N ARG A 20 8.11 -4.40 18.70
CA ARG A 20 9.22 -5.33 18.54
C ARG A 20 9.44 -6.15 19.81
N ASN A 21 9.73 -7.43 19.63
CA ASN A 21 10.32 -8.24 20.68
C ASN A 21 11.84 -8.00 20.77
N ASN A 22 12.49 -8.62 21.77
CA ASN A 22 13.93 -8.45 22.01
C ASN A 22 14.79 -8.89 20.82
N GLU A 23 14.44 -10.01 20.19
CA GLU A 23 15.19 -10.55 19.05
C GLU A 23 15.08 -9.63 17.83
N GLN A 24 13.88 -9.19 17.48
CA GLN A 24 13.64 -8.21 16.42
C GLN A 24 14.38 -6.89 16.68
N SER A 25 14.44 -6.45 17.94
CA SER A 25 15.18 -5.25 18.35
C SER A 25 16.70 -5.42 18.21
N GLN A 26 17.22 -6.60 18.52
CA GLN A 26 18.64 -6.92 18.31
C GLN A 26 18.99 -6.99 16.82
N ILE A 27 18.17 -7.66 16.01
CA ILE A 27 18.39 -7.79 14.56
C ILE A 27 18.45 -6.41 13.92
N ILE A 28 17.47 -5.53 14.20
CA ILE A 28 17.45 -4.20 13.59
C ILE A 28 18.61 -3.32 14.10
N SER A 29 19.01 -3.46 15.36
CA SER A 29 20.16 -2.73 15.90
C SER A 29 21.47 -3.12 15.20
N VAL A 30 21.69 -4.43 14.98
CA VAL A 30 22.87 -4.93 14.25
C VAL A 30 22.83 -4.48 12.80
N ALA A 31 21.67 -4.57 12.15
CA ALA A 31 21.48 -4.12 10.77
C ALA A 31 21.75 -2.61 10.62
N ASN A 32 21.26 -1.79 11.54
CA ASN A 32 21.50 -0.35 11.56
C ASN A 32 22.98 -0.03 11.74
N LYS A 33 23.66 -0.69 12.69
CA LYS A 33 25.11 -0.51 12.87
C LYS A 33 25.88 -0.82 11.58
N ALA A 34 25.60 -1.98 10.98
CA ALA A 34 26.25 -2.40 9.73
C ALA A 34 25.96 -1.44 8.57
N ALA A 35 24.72 -0.95 8.46
CA ALA A 35 24.33 0.02 7.44
C ALA A 35 25.05 1.37 7.60
N VAL A 36 25.10 1.90 8.83
CA VAL A 36 25.83 3.15 9.12
C VAL A 36 27.32 2.99 8.79
N ASP A 37 27.94 1.89 9.21
CA ASP A 37 29.36 1.63 8.97
C ASP A 37 29.66 1.51 7.47
N ALA A 38 28.80 0.81 6.71
CA ALA A 38 28.94 0.65 5.27
C ALA A 38 28.77 1.99 4.52
N VAL A 39 27.74 2.77 4.85
CA VAL A 39 27.50 4.08 4.24
C VAL A 39 28.65 5.02 4.54
N ASN A 40 29.11 5.11 5.79
CA ASN A 40 30.21 5.99 6.17
C ASN A 40 31.53 5.59 5.52
N THR A 41 31.79 4.28 5.38
CA THR A 41 32.95 3.78 4.65
C THR A 41 32.87 4.16 3.17
N SER A 42 31.72 3.97 2.53
CA SER A 42 31.51 4.34 1.13
C SER A 42 31.65 5.85 0.91
N LEU A 43 31.06 6.67 1.80
CA LEU A 43 31.19 8.13 1.74
C LEU A 43 32.65 8.56 1.86
N LYS A 44 33.41 7.99 2.80
CA LYS A 44 34.84 8.31 2.95
C LYS A 44 35.66 7.98 1.70
N LEU A 45 35.31 6.91 1.00
CA LEU A 45 36.03 6.45 -0.20
C LEU A 45 35.63 7.20 -1.46
N GLN A 46 34.35 7.57 -1.59
CA GLN A 46 33.76 7.99 -2.87
C GLN A 46 33.32 9.45 -2.89
N ALA A 47 33.12 10.09 -1.74
CA ALA A 47 32.63 11.46 -1.72
C ALA A 47 33.72 12.42 -2.23
N PRO A 48 33.39 13.33 -3.17
CA PRO A 48 34.36 14.29 -3.72
C PRO A 48 34.74 15.39 -2.73
N VAL A 49 34.01 15.51 -1.62
CA VAL A 49 34.21 16.48 -0.55
C VAL A 49 33.88 15.83 0.79
N GLN A 50 34.47 16.36 1.86
CA GLN A 50 34.15 15.90 3.22
C GLN A 50 32.73 16.32 3.61
N VAL A 51 31.92 15.31 3.96
CA VAL A 51 30.58 15.45 4.54
C VAL A 51 30.55 14.85 5.94
N ASP A 52 29.60 15.29 6.75
CA ASP A 52 29.39 14.69 8.05
C ASP A 52 28.99 13.22 7.91
N PRO A 53 29.51 12.34 8.78
CA PRO A 53 29.15 10.92 8.76
C PRO A 53 27.68 10.74 9.14
N MET A 54 27.04 9.75 8.53
CA MET A 54 25.71 9.28 8.88
C MET A 54 25.67 8.78 10.33
N LYS A 55 24.59 9.11 11.04
CA LYS A 55 24.36 8.72 12.43
C LYS A 55 22.93 8.23 12.65
N GLY A 56 22.74 7.47 13.74
CA GLY A 56 21.44 6.94 14.14
C GLY A 56 20.99 5.78 13.25
N ASP A 57 19.69 5.53 13.23
CA ASP A 57 19.12 4.39 12.53
C ASP A 57 18.94 4.66 11.03
N VAL A 58 19.38 3.72 10.20
CA VAL A 58 19.18 3.73 8.74
C VAL A 58 17.82 3.11 8.38
N LEU A 59 17.42 2.10 9.14
CA LEU A 59 16.27 1.24 8.97
C LEU A 59 15.34 1.42 10.17
N ASP A 60 14.04 1.60 9.87
CA ASP A 60 12.97 1.54 10.86
C ASP A 60 12.37 0.13 10.93
N GLY A 61 12.42 -0.65 9.86
CA GLY A 61 11.84 -1.99 9.83
C GLY A 61 12.21 -2.73 8.56
N PHE A 62 11.82 -4.00 8.51
CA PHE A 62 11.91 -4.78 7.28
C PHE A 62 11.00 -6.02 7.34
N SER A 63 10.66 -6.54 6.18
CA SER A 63 9.95 -7.82 6.04
C SER A 63 10.64 -8.70 5.01
N VAL A 64 10.65 -10.00 5.26
CA VAL A 64 11.15 -11.03 4.33
C VAL A 64 9.99 -11.91 3.94
N TYR A 65 9.76 -12.03 2.64
CA TYR A 65 8.75 -12.89 2.05
C TYR A 65 9.41 -13.99 1.22
N GLN A 66 8.94 -15.22 1.37
CA GLN A 66 9.23 -16.28 0.43
C GLN A 66 8.18 -16.25 -0.68
N LEU A 67 8.65 -16.06 -1.90
CA LEU A 67 7.83 -16.14 -3.10
C LEU A 67 7.87 -17.56 -3.63
N GLN A 68 6.70 -18.12 -3.97
CA GLN A 68 6.58 -19.47 -4.50
C GLN A 68 5.67 -19.43 -5.72
N GLY A 69 6.12 -20.03 -6.82
CA GLY A 69 5.34 -20.13 -8.04
C GLY A 69 5.63 -21.43 -8.76
N THR A 70 4.67 -21.88 -9.56
CA THR A 70 4.85 -23.04 -10.44
C THR A 70 4.53 -22.62 -11.86
N ASP A 71 5.38 -23.03 -12.80
CA ASP A 71 5.14 -22.86 -14.24
C ASP A 71 5.53 -24.13 -15.02
N LYS A 72 5.61 -24.02 -16.35
CA LYS A 72 5.97 -25.14 -17.24
C LYS A 72 7.39 -25.68 -16.99
N GLN A 73 8.25 -24.94 -16.29
CA GLN A 73 9.64 -25.31 -15.98
C GLN A 73 9.79 -25.91 -14.57
N GLY A 74 8.75 -25.88 -13.73
CA GLY A 74 8.75 -26.51 -12.42
C GLY A 74 8.31 -25.59 -11.28
N HIS A 75 8.61 -25.99 -10.05
CA HIS A 75 8.37 -25.21 -8.84
C HIS A 75 9.58 -24.29 -8.56
N HIS A 76 9.31 -23.00 -8.38
CA HIS A 76 10.31 -21.96 -8.17
C HIS A 76 10.09 -21.28 -6.83
N VAL A 77 11.20 -20.98 -6.15
CA VAL A 77 11.22 -20.23 -4.90
C VAL A 77 12.09 -18.99 -5.07
N GLY A 78 11.58 -17.84 -4.65
CA GLY A 78 12.32 -16.58 -4.55
C GLY A 78 12.22 -15.99 -3.16
N GLN A 79 13.06 -15.01 -2.86
CA GLN A 79 12.99 -14.22 -1.63
C GLN A 79 12.78 -12.75 -2.00
N LEU A 80 11.85 -12.09 -1.31
CA LEU A 80 11.61 -10.66 -1.40
C LEU A 80 11.91 -10.05 -0.04
N VAL A 81 12.83 -9.10 -0.01
CA VAL A 81 13.12 -8.29 1.19
C VAL A 81 12.55 -6.90 0.95
N VAL A 82 11.67 -6.47 1.85
CA VAL A 82 11.13 -5.12 1.91
C VAL A 82 11.81 -4.41 3.07
N VAL A 83 12.38 -3.24 2.82
CA VAL A 83 13.15 -2.48 3.80
C VAL A 83 12.51 -1.12 4.01
N ASP A 84 12.20 -0.79 5.25
CA ASP A 84 11.63 0.50 5.63
C ASP A 84 12.77 1.41 6.10
N TYR A 85 13.15 2.38 5.27
CA TYR A 85 14.18 3.36 5.62
C TYR A 85 13.65 4.39 6.61
N SER A 86 14.49 4.75 7.57
CA SER A 86 14.13 5.79 8.53
C SER A 86 14.04 7.15 7.84
N LYS A 87 13.07 7.97 8.27
CA LYS A 87 12.97 9.35 7.80
C LYS A 87 14.27 10.13 8.05
N ASN A 88 14.88 9.89 9.21
CA ASN A 88 16.14 10.52 9.59
C ASN A 88 17.30 10.18 8.64
N ALA A 89 17.37 8.93 8.17
CA ALA A 89 18.34 8.49 7.19
C ALA A 89 18.18 9.20 5.85
N ILE A 90 16.93 9.28 5.37
CA ILE A 90 16.59 9.98 4.13
C ILE A 90 16.97 11.47 4.23
N ASP A 91 16.59 12.13 5.32
CA ASP A 91 16.89 13.54 5.55
C ASP A 91 18.42 13.80 5.58
N GLN A 92 19.19 12.92 6.24
CA GLN A 92 20.64 13.01 6.27
C GLN A 92 21.26 12.88 4.88
N VAL A 93 20.84 11.88 4.09
CA VAL A 93 21.34 11.69 2.71
C VAL A 93 21.01 12.89 1.84
N ILE A 94 19.79 13.46 1.96
CA ILE A 94 19.41 14.68 1.24
C ILE A 94 20.34 15.84 1.63
N ASN A 95 20.62 16.02 2.92
CA ASN A 95 21.49 17.09 3.39
C ASN A 95 22.94 16.89 2.94
N MET A 96 23.48 15.67 3.00
CA MET A 96 24.80 15.33 2.47
C MET A 96 24.90 15.68 0.98
N ASN A 97 23.90 15.31 0.19
CA ASN A 97 23.86 15.64 -1.24
C ASN A 97 23.83 17.15 -1.49
N LYS A 98 23.07 17.92 -0.69
CA LYS A 98 23.10 19.39 -0.75
C LYS A 98 24.49 19.94 -0.46
N THR A 99 25.12 19.49 0.63
CA THR A 99 26.48 19.91 1.00
C THR A 99 27.50 19.57 -0.07
N ILE A 100 27.42 18.37 -0.68
CA ILE A 100 28.28 17.99 -1.80
C ILE A 100 28.08 18.96 -2.97
N LEU A 101 26.83 19.23 -3.33
CA LEU A 101 26.51 20.12 -4.45
C LEU A 101 26.97 21.57 -4.22
N GLU A 102 26.95 22.05 -2.98
CA GLU A 102 27.45 23.38 -2.60
C GLU A 102 28.97 23.46 -2.66
N LYS A 103 29.67 22.43 -2.17
CA LYS A 103 31.13 22.44 -2.01
C LYS A 103 31.92 21.99 -3.25
N VAL A 104 31.32 21.27 -4.18
CA VAL A 104 32.01 20.85 -5.42
C VAL A 104 32.18 22.01 -6.42
N PRO A 105 33.27 22.04 -7.21
CA PRO A 105 33.47 23.06 -8.24
C PRO A 105 32.33 23.07 -9.27
N ASP A 106 31.99 24.24 -9.81
CA ASP A 106 30.86 24.40 -10.76
C ASP A 106 30.95 23.46 -11.97
N ALA A 107 32.16 23.22 -12.47
CA ALA A 107 32.42 22.28 -13.57
C ALA A 107 32.00 20.82 -13.26
N LYS A 108 31.94 20.44 -11.99
CA LYS A 108 31.52 19.09 -11.53
C LYS A 108 30.05 19.05 -11.09
N LYS A 109 29.41 20.20 -10.82
CA LYS A 109 28.02 20.27 -10.35
C LYS A 109 27.03 19.66 -11.34
N THR A 110 27.23 19.84 -12.65
CA THR A 110 26.30 19.33 -13.68
C THR A 110 26.32 17.80 -13.79
N ALA A 111 27.51 17.18 -13.69
CA ALA A 111 27.66 15.72 -13.71
C ALA A 111 27.12 15.07 -12.42
N ILE A 112 27.27 15.74 -11.29
CA ILE A 112 26.72 15.30 -10.00
C ILE A 112 25.20 15.47 -9.98
N LYS A 113 24.67 16.62 -10.44
CA LYS A 113 23.23 16.85 -10.59
C LYS A 113 22.57 15.78 -11.46
N SER A 114 23.15 15.44 -12.61
CA SER A 114 22.59 14.42 -13.51
C SER A 114 22.66 13.00 -12.94
N SER A 115 23.60 12.72 -12.04
CA SER A 115 23.75 11.42 -11.37
C SER A 115 22.81 11.29 -10.16
N ILE A 116 22.65 12.35 -9.38
CA ILE A 116 21.73 12.41 -8.24
C ILE A 116 20.28 12.51 -8.73
N SER A 117 19.99 13.33 -9.74
CA SER A 117 18.63 13.53 -10.27
C SER A 117 18.08 12.32 -11.03
N LYS A 118 18.93 11.38 -11.48
CA LYS A 118 18.48 10.14 -12.13
C LYS A 118 17.83 9.15 -11.16
N TYR A 119 18.17 9.22 -9.87
CA TYR A 119 17.68 8.28 -8.84
C TYR A 119 16.92 8.97 -7.70
N VAL A 120 17.13 10.28 -7.54
CA VAL A 120 16.51 11.09 -6.51
C VAL A 120 16.04 12.37 -7.18
N ASP A 121 14.93 12.27 -7.90
CA ASP A 121 14.09 13.43 -8.11
C ASP A 121 13.61 13.83 -6.72
N SER A 122 14.41 14.65 -6.04
CA SER A 122 14.29 15.07 -4.63
C SER A 122 12.90 14.82 -4.05
N TYR A 123 12.74 13.69 -3.37
CA TYR A 123 11.52 13.40 -2.64
C TYR A 123 11.47 14.36 -1.45
N SER A 124 11.02 15.58 -1.71
CA SER A 124 10.70 16.57 -0.70
C SER A 124 9.21 16.54 -0.46
N LYS A 125 8.80 16.81 0.77
CA LYS A 125 7.38 16.93 1.13
C LYS A 125 6.67 17.90 0.18
N GLU A 126 7.33 18.99 -0.19
CA GLU A 126 6.83 20.03 -1.08
C GLU A 126 6.63 19.50 -2.51
N LYS A 127 7.56 18.72 -3.05
CA LYS A 127 7.44 18.13 -4.40
C LYS A 127 6.38 17.03 -4.44
N ALA A 128 6.29 16.22 -3.39
CA ALA A 128 5.22 15.24 -3.24
C ALA A 128 3.85 15.92 -3.09
N GLN A 129 3.76 17.00 -2.32
CA GLN A 129 2.53 17.81 -2.21
C GLN A 129 2.16 18.48 -3.54
N GLN A 130 3.11 19.04 -4.28
CA GLN A 130 2.87 19.62 -5.60
C GLN A 130 2.41 18.56 -6.61
N GLN A 131 2.99 17.36 -6.59
CA GLN A 131 2.55 16.27 -7.45
C GLN A 131 1.16 15.77 -7.04
N LEU A 132 0.88 15.62 -5.74
CA LEU A 132 -0.46 15.25 -5.25
C LEU A 132 -1.51 16.32 -5.57
N GLN A 133 -1.15 17.61 -5.55
CA GLN A 133 -2.02 18.72 -5.98
C GLN A 133 -2.20 18.76 -7.51
N GLY A 134 -1.20 18.31 -8.27
CA GLY A 134 -1.22 18.24 -9.73
C GLY A 134 -1.93 17.00 -10.28
N LEU A 135 -2.14 15.96 -9.46
CA LEU A 135 -3.03 14.86 -9.81
C LEU A 135 -4.44 15.41 -9.92
N LYS A 136 -5.11 15.20 -11.05
CA LYS A 136 -6.55 15.44 -11.16
C LYS A 136 -7.22 14.64 -10.06
N SER A 137 -7.71 15.34 -9.04
CA SER A 137 -8.50 14.69 -8.02
C SER A 137 -9.72 14.11 -8.73
N ASN A 138 -9.81 12.79 -8.80
CA ASN A 138 -11.12 12.16 -8.83
C ASN A 138 -11.60 12.18 -7.37
N THR A 139 -11.80 13.39 -6.84
CA THR A 139 -12.53 13.53 -5.60
C THR A 139 -13.93 13.08 -5.95
N ILE A 140 -14.25 11.85 -5.56
CA ILE A 140 -15.63 11.44 -5.47
C ILE A 140 -16.20 12.31 -4.36
N GLU A 141 -16.83 13.44 -4.72
CA GLU A 141 -17.45 14.36 -3.77
C GLU A 141 -18.32 13.53 -2.81
N GLY A 142 -17.93 13.46 -1.54
CA GLY A 142 -18.59 12.58 -0.56
C GLY A 142 -20.09 12.85 -0.48
N ALA A 143 -20.52 14.10 -0.67
CA ALA A 143 -21.92 14.49 -0.74
C ALA A 143 -22.65 13.90 -1.96
N LYS A 144 -22.01 13.90 -3.14
CA LYS A 144 -22.56 13.33 -4.38
C LYS A 144 -22.59 11.81 -4.32
N LEU A 145 -21.56 11.18 -3.76
CA LEU A 145 -21.52 9.74 -3.54
C LEU A 145 -22.56 9.29 -2.50
N ALA A 146 -22.68 9.99 -1.38
CA ALA A 146 -23.69 9.69 -0.36
C ALA A 146 -25.11 9.78 -0.93
N LYS A 147 -25.38 10.80 -1.76
CA LYS A 147 -26.68 10.94 -2.45
C LYS A 147 -26.93 9.79 -3.43
N ASN A 148 -25.91 9.38 -4.19
CA ASN A 148 -26.03 8.27 -5.13
C ASN A 148 -26.20 6.92 -4.41
N LEU A 149 -25.42 6.66 -3.36
CA LEU A 149 -25.53 5.46 -2.53
C LEU A 149 -26.90 5.37 -1.85
N LYS A 150 -27.40 6.48 -1.32
CA LYS A 150 -28.77 6.55 -0.79
C LYS A 150 -29.80 6.19 -1.86
N THR A 151 -29.69 6.78 -3.05
CA THR A 151 -30.60 6.47 -4.17
C THR A 151 -30.56 4.99 -4.57
N ILE A 152 -29.38 4.37 -4.55
CA ILE A 152 -29.20 2.95 -4.84
C ILE A 152 -29.83 2.09 -3.73
N ASN A 153 -29.54 2.39 -2.46
CA ASN A 153 -30.09 1.67 -1.31
C ASN A 153 -31.61 1.78 -1.20
N ASP A 154 -32.18 2.95 -1.51
CA ASP A 154 -33.64 3.15 -1.52
C ASP A 154 -34.33 2.32 -2.63
N LYS A 155 -33.62 2.02 -3.73
CA LYS A 155 -34.15 1.26 -4.87
C LYS A 155 -33.81 -0.24 -4.83
N LEU A 156 -32.79 -0.63 -4.09
CA LEU A 156 -32.27 -2.00 -4.08
C LEU A 156 -33.34 -3.03 -3.66
N PRO A 157 -34.13 -2.82 -2.59
CA PRO A 157 -35.17 -3.78 -2.20
C PRO A 157 -36.23 -3.97 -3.29
N SER A 158 -36.68 -2.89 -3.92
CA SER A 158 -37.69 -2.98 -4.98
C SER A 158 -37.15 -3.62 -6.27
N GLN A 159 -35.86 -3.46 -6.57
CA GLN A 159 -35.20 -4.14 -7.69
C GLN A 159 -35.05 -5.65 -7.44
N ILE A 160 -34.65 -6.05 -6.23
CA ILE A 160 -34.57 -7.47 -5.83
C ILE A 160 -35.95 -8.11 -5.92
N MET A 161 -36.97 -7.46 -5.34
CA MET A 161 -38.34 -7.95 -5.40
C MET A 161 -38.89 -7.99 -6.83
N GLY A 162 -38.59 -7.00 -7.66
CA GLY A 162 -39.02 -6.98 -9.07
C GLY A 162 -38.38 -8.11 -9.91
N ALA A 163 -37.12 -8.47 -9.65
CA ALA A 163 -36.48 -9.61 -10.29
C ALA A 163 -37.06 -10.94 -9.79
N PHE A 164 -37.30 -11.02 -8.48
CA PHE A 164 -37.86 -12.20 -7.84
C PHE A 164 -39.32 -12.47 -8.24
N ASP A 165 -40.16 -11.43 -8.33
CA ASP A 165 -41.55 -11.54 -8.78
C ASP A 165 -41.62 -12.04 -10.24
N LYS A 166 -40.70 -11.60 -11.10
CA LYS A 166 -40.58 -12.13 -12.47
C LYS A 166 -40.20 -13.61 -12.50
N MET A 167 -39.31 -14.04 -11.60
CA MET A 167 -38.92 -15.45 -11.45
C MET A 167 -40.08 -16.30 -10.92
N LEU A 168 -40.81 -15.81 -9.91
CA LEU A 168 -41.99 -16.50 -9.37
C LEU A 168 -43.14 -16.62 -10.38
N ALA A 169 -43.25 -15.66 -11.31
CA ALA A 169 -44.25 -15.70 -12.37
C ALA A 169 -43.99 -16.82 -13.41
N THR A 170 -42.73 -17.21 -13.62
CA THR A 170 -42.37 -18.29 -14.54
C THR A 170 -42.25 -19.66 -13.86
N GLU A 171 -42.18 -19.70 -12.52
CA GLU A 171 -42.09 -20.92 -11.73
C GLU A 171 -43.44 -21.67 -11.71
N LYS A 172 -43.44 -22.94 -12.13
CA LYS A 172 -44.68 -23.74 -12.26
C LYS A 172 -44.86 -24.77 -11.14
N ASN A 173 -43.79 -25.07 -10.40
CA ASN A 173 -43.77 -26.18 -9.44
C ASN A 173 -44.09 -25.77 -8.00
N LEU A 174 -44.29 -24.47 -7.73
CA LEU A 174 -44.64 -23.97 -6.40
C LEU A 174 -46.13 -23.67 -6.29
N SER A 175 -46.73 -24.11 -5.17
CA SER A 175 -48.11 -23.76 -4.83
C SER A 175 -48.25 -22.24 -4.59
N PRO A 176 -49.43 -21.63 -4.80
CA PRO A 176 -49.65 -20.21 -4.53
C PRO A 176 -49.24 -19.79 -3.11
N LYS A 177 -49.56 -20.63 -2.11
CA LYS A 177 -49.20 -20.40 -0.70
C LYS A 177 -47.68 -20.42 -0.49
N SER A 178 -46.99 -21.39 -1.08
CA SER A 178 -45.52 -21.48 -0.99
C SER A 178 -44.81 -20.31 -1.69
N LYS A 179 -45.38 -19.82 -2.80
CA LYS A 179 -44.86 -18.61 -3.48
C LYS A 179 -44.99 -17.38 -2.60
N GLU A 180 -46.11 -17.24 -1.89
CA GLU A 180 -46.37 -16.11 -1.01
C GLU A 180 -45.48 -16.12 0.25
N GLU A 181 -45.29 -17.28 0.87
CA GLU A 181 -44.36 -17.47 1.99
C GLU A 181 -42.90 -17.16 1.57
N PHE A 182 -42.48 -17.67 0.42
CA PHE A 182 -41.12 -17.44 -0.09
C PHE A 182 -40.91 -15.98 -0.50
N ARG A 183 -41.95 -15.32 -1.04
CA ARG A 183 -41.95 -13.88 -1.33
C ARG A 183 -41.83 -13.03 -0.08
N SER A 184 -42.54 -13.39 0.99
CA SER A 184 -42.43 -12.68 2.28
C SER A 184 -41.02 -12.81 2.88
N TYR A 185 -40.42 -14.00 2.79
CA TYR A 185 -39.05 -14.22 3.23
C TYR A 185 -38.03 -13.38 2.44
N VAL A 186 -38.16 -13.35 1.11
CA VAL A 186 -37.26 -12.56 0.26
C VAL A 186 -37.46 -11.06 0.43
N ASP A 187 -38.71 -10.59 0.63
CA ASP A 187 -39.00 -9.19 0.95
C ASP A 187 -38.34 -8.76 2.27
N PHE A 188 -38.40 -9.61 3.29
CA PHE A 188 -37.71 -9.37 4.55
C PHE A 188 -36.20 -9.26 4.35
N MET A 189 -35.57 -10.22 3.66
CA MET A 189 -34.14 -10.24 3.42
C MET A 189 -33.67 -9.06 2.55
N ALA A 190 -34.44 -8.70 1.53
CA ALA A 190 -34.12 -7.60 0.61
C ALA A 190 -34.04 -6.24 1.32
N LYS A 191 -34.88 -6.02 2.35
CA LYS A 191 -34.86 -4.80 3.17
C LYS A 191 -33.63 -4.67 4.08
N GLN A 192 -32.93 -5.78 4.34
CA GLN A 192 -31.72 -5.80 5.17
C GLN A 192 -30.42 -5.59 4.38
N VAL A 193 -30.49 -5.64 3.04
CA VAL A 193 -29.32 -5.46 2.17
C VAL A 193 -29.05 -3.98 1.99
N SER A 194 -27.80 -3.58 2.19
CA SER A 194 -27.35 -2.22 1.90
C SER A 194 -25.97 -2.22 1.25
N LEU A 195 -25.73 -1.21 0.42
CA LEU A 195 -24.49 -0.95 -0.28
C LEU A 195 -23.82 0.27 0.35
N ASP A 196 -22.54 0.12 0.68
CA ASP A 196 -21.66 1.21 1.07
C ASP A 196 -20.59 1.42 -0.01
N ALA A 197 -19.87 2.53 0.09
CA ALA A 197 -18.86 2.98 -0.87
C ALA A 197 -17.77 1.94 -1.19
N THR A 198 -17.59 0.93 -0.34
CA THR A 198 -16.50 -0.05 -0.44
C THR A 198 -16.95 -1.53 -0.44
N HIS A 199 -18.20 -1.85 -0.08
CA HIS A 199 -18.67 -3.23 0.06
C HIS A 199 -20.20 -3.34 0.14
N VAL A 200 -20.71 -4.57 -0.02
CA VAL A 200 -22.13 -4.93 0.20
C VAL A 200 -22.26 -5.58 1.58
N ALA A 201 -23.20 -5.13 2.40
CA ALA A 201 -23.41 -5.66 3.74
C ALA A 201 -24.88 -5.99 4.03
N TYR A 202 -25.08 -7.04 4.84
CA TYR A 202 -26.36 -7.39 5.45
C TYR A 202 -26.38 -6.85 6.88
N LYS A 203 -27.42 -6.09 7.25
CA LYS A 203 -27.60 -5.67 8.65
C LYS A 203 -28.33 -6.76 9.42
N PRO A 204 -27.72 -7.38 10.45
CA PRO A 204 -28.45 -8.28 11.33
C PRO A 204 -29.45 -7.47 12.18
N VAL A 205 -30.60 -8.08 12.48
CA VAL A 205 -31.64 -7.55 13.38
C VAL A 205 -31.34 -7.98 14.80
#